data_AF-A0A3D1QYZ8-F1
#
_entry.id   AF-A0A3D1QYZ8-F1
#
_cell.length_a   1.000
_cell.length_b   1.000
_cell.length_c   1.000
_cell.angle_alpha   90.00
_cell.angle_beta   90.00
_cell.angle_gamma   90.00
#
_symmetry.space_group_name_H-M   'P 1'
#
loop_
_entity.id
_entity.type
_entity.pdbx_description
1 polymer ?
#
loop_
_entity_poly.entity_id
_entity_poly.type
_entity_poly.pdbx_seq_one_letter_code
_entity_poly.pdbx_strand_id
1 'polypeptide(L)'
;MRAELGEVARAESLLRGEGGVVLESGGLLLRADVLEYDLGARSGSAAGNLVLVDGNIVLLASEGSFSLGADKQLSIRDATLLQKRVPLAPGGFAAMDARAAGDNDLVLKAEEIERIARSRFVAKRLEMTSCDCGEDCKPDWSLRASSADIKPGERAILRWPTFRVKGVPVLAFPALYLPLSDRRSGLLMPQLSFKNGLGIDQPLFITLGESYDLTLMLGAR
;
A
#
# COMPACT_ATOMS: atom_id res chain seq x y z
N MET A 1 23.34 4.39 8.41
CA MET A 1 23.02 3.03 8.89
C MET A 1 23.65 2.87 10.26
N ARG A 2 22.88 2.41 11.23
CA ARG A 2 23.31 2.12 12.60
C ARG A 2 22.61 0.85 13.07
N ALA A 3 23.31 -0.03 13.78
CA ALA A 3 22.71 -1.16 14.48
C ALA A 3 22.38 -0.76 15.92
N GLU A 4 21.22 -1.18 16.43
CA GLU A 4 20.79 -0.90 17.80
C GLU A 4 21.39 -1.88 18.81
N LEU A 5 21.42 -3.17 18.47
CA LEU A 5 21.86 -4.27 19.36
C LEU A 5 22.88 -5.20 18.70
N GLY A 6 23.45 -4.81 17.54
CA GLY A 6 24.39 -5.66 16.79
C GLY A 6 25.51 -4.88 16.10
N GLU A 7 26.16 -5.52 15.14
CA GLU A 7 27.34 -5.00 14.46
C GLU A 7 27.01 -4.59 13.02
N VAL A 8 27.76 -3.60 12.52
CA VAL A 8 27.78 -3.25 11.09
C VAL A 8 29.11 -3.70 10.54
N ALA A 9 29.11 -4.79 9.77
CA ALA A 9 30.28 -5.31 9.12
C ALA A 9 30.38 -4.76 7.69
N ARG A 10 31.61 -4.43 7.28
CA ARG A 10 31.94 -4.07 5.90
C ARG A 10 32.99 -5.05 5.38
N ALA A 11 32.64 -5.77 4.33
CA ALA A 11 33.56 -6.66 3.61
C ALA A 11 33.57 -6.24 2.14
N GLU A 12 34.69 -5.68 1.68
CA GLU A 12 34.85 -5.16 0.31
C GLU A 12 33.74 -4.16 -0.10
N SER A 13 32.79 -4.61 -0.93
CA SER A 13 31.61 -3.86 -1.38
C SER A 13 30.34 -4.15 -0.58
N LEU A 14 30.32 -5.17 0.28
CA LEU A 14 29.15 -5.55 1.06
C LEU A 14 29.11 -4.83 2.41
N LEU A 15 28.01 -4.14 2.67
CA LEU A 15 27.62 -3.62 3.97
C LEU A 15 26.54 -4.54 4.54
N ARG A 16 26.78 -5.10 5.72
CA ARG A 16 25.82 -5.94 6.43
C ARG A 16 25.63 -5.39 7.83
N GLY A 17 24.39 -5.13 8.21
CA GLY A 17 24.01 -4.84 9.59
C GLY A 17 23.10 -5.93 10.13
N GLU A 18 23.26 -6.26 11.41
CA GLU A 18 22.39 -7.19 12.15
C GLU A 18 22.02 -6.61 13.52
N GLY A 19 20.98 -7.17 14.16
CA GLY A 19 20.59 -6.82 15.51
C GLY A 19 19.76 -5.54 15.59
N GLY A 20 18.80 -5.36 14.67
CA GLY A 20 17.93 -4.18 14.64
C GLY A 20 18.66 -3.01 14.00
N VAL A 21 18.78 -3.04 12.68
CA VAL A 21 19.41 -2.00 11.87
C VAL A 21 18.42 -0.90 11.58
N VAL A 22 18.84 0.34 11.78
CA VAL A 22 18.11 1.55 11.38
C VAL A 22 18.91 2.32 10.33
N LEU A 23 18.21 2.69 9.27
CA LEU A 23 18.69 3.57 8.21
C LEU A 23 17.77 4.77 8.14
N GLU A 24 18.35 5.97 8.28
CA GLU A 24 17.63 7.23 8.17
C GLU A 24 18.25 8.05 7.03
N SER A 25 17.43 8.52 6.09
CA SER A 25 17.89 9.33 4.97
C SER A 25 16.76 10.21 4.43
N GLY A 26 16.94 11.54 4.46
CA GLY A 26 15.98 12.47 3.84
C GLY A 26 14.55 12.38 4.40
N GLY A 27 14.39 12.05 5.69
CA GLY A 27 13.08 11.86 6.33
C GLY A 27 12.51 10.45 6.22
N LEU A 28 13.09 9.60 5.36
CA LEU A 28 12.80 8.17 5.31
C LEU A 28 13.50 7.47 6.47
N LEU A 29 12.76 6.68 7.23
CA LEU A 29 13.30 5.78 8.25
C LEU A 29 13.00 4.33 7.85
N LEU A 30 14.02 3.49 7.78
CA LEU A 30 13.91 2.06 7.54
C LEU A 30 14.53 1.31 8.72
N ARG A 31 13.78 0.35 9.27
CA ARG A 31 14.20 -0.58 10.32
C ARG A 31 14.06 -2.01 9.82
N ALA A 32 15.01 -2.88 10.14
CA ALA A 32 14.91 -4.33 9.93
C ALA A 32 15.86 -5.08 10.88
N ASP A 33 15.67 -6.38 11.06
CA ASP A 33 16.56 -7.21 11.88
C ASP A 33 17.92 -7.39 11.21
N VAL A 34 17.90 -7.60 9.89
CA VAL A 34 19.08 -7.71 9.03
C VAL A 34 18.93 -6.81 7.83
N LEU A 35 20.00 -6.09 7.48
CA LEU A 35 20.07 -5.28 6.27
C LEU A 35 21.40 -5.53 5.56
N GLU A 36 21.33 -5.91 4.30
CA GLU A 36 22.47 -6.12 3.43
C GLU A 36 22.44 -5.15 2.25
N TYR A 37 23.58 -4.57 1.92
CA TYR A 37 23.71 -3.67 0.79
C TYR A 37 25.05 -3.86 0.10
N ASP A 38 25.01 -4.23 -1.17
CA ASP A 38 26.17 -4.32 -2.04
C ASP A 38 26.38 -2.99 -2.78
N LEU A 39 27.48 -2.31 -2.46
CA LEU A 39 27.89 -1.04 -3.05
C LEU A 39 28.25 -1.17 -4.53
N GLY A 40 28.81 -2.32 -4.95
CA GLY A 40 29.25 -2.58 -6.32
C GLY A 40 28.06 -2.89 -7.23
N ALA A 41 27.19 -3.80 -6.80
CA ALA A 41 25.97 -4.16 -7.53
C ALA A 41 24.85 -3.10 -7.39
N ARG A 42 24.96 -2.19 -6.41
CA ARG A 42 23.92 -1.21 -6.04
C ARG A 42 22.58 -1.87 -5.74
N SER A 43 22.64 -3.01 -5.05
CA SER A 43 21.48 -3.81 -4.65
C SER A 43 21.50 -4.04 -3.14
N GLY A 44 20.32 -4.23 -2.55
CA GLY A 44 20.22 -4.54 -1.13
C GLY A 44 18.99 -5.37 -0.80
N SER A 45 19.03 -5.95 0.38
CA SER A 45 17.93 -6.70 0.98
C SER A 45 17.79 -6.33 2.45
N ALA A 46 16.56 -6.42 2.94
CA ALA A 46 16.22 -6.24 4.33
C ALA A 46 15.23 -7.34 4.73
N ALA A 47 15.44 -7.94 5.89
CA ALA A 47 14.63 -9.05 6.37
C ALA A 47 14.42 -8.97 7.88
N GLY A 48 13.25 -9.46 8.32
CA GLY A 48 12.85 -9.48 9.71
C GLY A 48 12.35 -8.13 10.20
N ASN A 49 11.09 -8.10 10.67
CA ASN A 49 10.43 -6.92 11.24
C ASN A 49 10.68 -5.63 10.45
N LEU A 50 10.53 -5.70 9.13
CA LEU A 50 10.80 -4.56 8.27
C LEU A 50 9.75 -3.48 8.52
N VAL A 51 10.20 -2.30 8.92
CA VAL A 51 9.36 -1.11 9.07
C VAL A 51 9.98 0.04 8.31
N LEU A 52 9.23 0.59 7.37
CA LEU A 52 9.59 1.79 6.63
C LEU A 52 8.59 2.88 6.96
N VAL A 53 9.08 4.06 7.35
CA VAL A 53 8.28 5.24 7.67
C VAL A 53 8.71 6.37 6.73
N ASP A 54 7.76 6.91 5.99
CA ASP A 54 7.92 8.07 5.10
C ASP A 54 6.71 9.01 5.27
N GLY A 55 6.88 10.04 6.09
CA GLY A 55 5.83 10.99 6.43
C GLY A 55 4.63 10.32 7.11
N ASN A 56 3.52 10.19 6.39
CA ASN A 56 2.31 9.52 6.87
C ASN A 56 2.16 8.08 6.36
N ILE A 57 3.12 7.56 5.60
CA ILE A 57 3.11 6.17 5.13
C ILE A 57 3.98 5.33 6.04
N VAL A 58 3.40 4.26 6.58
CA VAL A 58 4.13 3.20 7.30
C VAL A 58 3.97 1.92 6.50
N LEU A 59 5.08 1.32 6.08
CA LEU A 59 5.12 0.03 5.40
C LEU A 59 5.75 -1.00 6.33
N LEU A 60 5.01 -2.05 6.63
CA LEU A 60 5.44 -3.22 7.37
C LEU A 60 5.63 -4.37 6.38
N ALA A 61 6.70 -5.15 6.50
CA ALA A 61 6.94 -6.32 5.64
C ALA A 61 7.78 -7.40 6.35
N SER A 62 7.74 -8.62 5.82
CA SER A 62 8.62 -9.70 6.27
C SER A 62 10.01 -9.57 5.65
N GLU A 63 10.06 -9.22 4.37
CA GLU A 63 11.29 -9.01 3.61
C GLU A 63 11.10 -8.02 2.46
N GLY A 64 12.19 -7.39 2.07
CA GLY A 64 12.27 -6.51 0.91
C GLY A 64 13.63 -6.61 0.22
N SER A 65 13.64 -6.54 -1.10
CA SER A 65 14.87 -6.51 -1.90
C SER A 65 14.75 -5.45 -2.99
N PHE A 66 15.86 -4.82 -3.33
CA PHE A 66 15.92 -3.81 -4.38
C PHE A 66 17.22 -3.86 -5.16
N SER A 67 17.15 -3.42 -6.41
CA SER A 67 18.31 -3.15 -7.26
C SER A 67 18.18 -1.74 -7.85
N LEU A 68 19.27 -0.97 -7.81
CA LEU A 68 19.36 0.40 -8.34
C LEU A 68 20.15 0.47 -9.66
N GLY A 69 20.45 -0.68 -10.28
CA GLY A 69 21.08 -0.78 -11.59
C GLY A 69 20.21 -0.28 -12.74
N ALA A 70 20.52 -0.72 -13.97
CA ALA A 70 19.74 -0.39 -15.17
C ALA A 70 18.28 -0.83 -15.04
N ASP A 71 18.06 -2.04 -14.51
CA ASP A 71 16.75 -2.64 -14.29
C ASP A 71 16.33 -2.47 -12.84
N LYS A 72 15.91 -1.25 -12.49
CA LYS A 72 15.50 -0.91 -11.12
C LYS A 72 14.38 -1.83 -10.62
N GLN A 73 14.72 -2.86 -9.85
CA GLN A 73 13.78 -3.83 -9.29
C GLN A 73 13.51 -3.53 -7.81
N LEU A 74 12.30 -3.86 -7.37
CA LEU A 74 11.88 -3.85 -5.97
C LEU A 74 10.91 -5.02 -5.80
N SER A 75 11.14 -5.86 -4.80
CA SER A 75 10.20 -6.90 -4.37
C SER A 75 10.04 -6.81 -2.86
N ILE A 76 8.80 -6.86 -2.39
CA ILE A 76 8.43 -6.81 -0.97
C ILE A 76 7.42 -7.93 -0.73
N ARG A 77 7.60 -8.70 0.35
CA ARG A 77 6.65 -9.75 0.75
C ARG A 77 5.92 -9.43 2.04
N ASP A 78 4.70 -9.95 2.16
CA ASP A 78 3.79 -9.77 3.30
C ASP A 78 3.65 -8.31 3.73
N ALA A 79 3.46 -7.44 2.72
CA ALA A 79 3.40 -6.01 2.89
C ALA A 79 2.09 -5.57 3.54
N THR A 80 2.17 -4.78 4.60
CA THR A 80 1.06 -4.00 5.15
C THR A 80 1.43 -2.53 5.12
N LEU A 81 0.74 -1.75 4.28
CA LEU A 81 0.84 -0.31 4.20
C LEU A 81 -0.26 0.32 5.05
N LEU A 82 0.13 1.20 5.96
CA LEU A 82 -0.74 2.02 6.78
C LEU A 82 -0.56 3.47 6.36
N GLN A 83 -1.64 4.10 5.91
CA GLN A 83 -1.68 5.54 5.71
C GLN A 83 -2.20 6.18 6.98
N LYS A 84 -1.31 6.81 7.72
CA LYS A 84 -1.61 7.53 8.95
C LYS A 84 -2.37 8.82 8.66
N ARG A 85 -3.34 9.13 9.52
CA ARG A 85 -4.08 10.40 9.46
C ARG A 85 -3.16 11.59 9.76
N VAL A 86 -2.26 11.41 10.71
CA VAL A 86 -1.26 12.41 11.11
C VAL A 86 0.13 11.90 10.77
N PRO A 87 0.97 12.68 10.05
CA PRO A 87 2.34 12.28 9.77
C PRO A 87 3.12 11.96 11.04
N LEU A 88 3.91 10.89 11.00
CA LEU A 88 4.77 10.52 12.12
C LEU A 88 6.04 11.36 12.08
N ALA A 89 6.46 11.86 13.24
CA ALA A 89 7.74 12.57 13.34
C ALA A 89 8.91 11.59 13.09
N PRO A 90 9.95 11.99 12.33
CA PRO A 90 11.15 11.16 12.16
C PRO A 90 11.85 10.92 13.50
N GLY A 91 12.22 9.67 13.80
CA GLY A 91 13.03 9.31 14.97
C GLY A 91 13.14 7.80 15.19
N GLY A 92 14.28 7.32 15.69
CA GLY A 92 14.62 5.89 15.79
C GLY A 92 13.61 5.01 16.56
N PHE A 93 13.03 5.53 17.65
CA PHE A 93 11.99 4.82 18.41
C PHE A 93 10.64 4.72 17.67
N ALA A 94 10.39 5.60 16.70
CA ALA A 94 9.11 5.68 16.01
C ALA A 94 8.81 4.47 15.13
N ALA A 95 9.80 3.72 14.62
CA ALA A 95 9.52 2.54 13.78
C ALA A 95 8.78 1.41 14.54
N MET A 96 9.13 1.16 15.81
CA MET A 96 8.43 0.13 16.59
C MET A 96 7.01 0.58 16.92
N ASP A 97 6.85 1.83 17.34
CA ASP A 97 5.54 2.38 17.71
C ASP A 97 4.69 2.76 16.48
N ALA A 98 5.28 2.93 15.29
CA ALA A 98 4.60 3.39 14.08
C ALA A 98 3.40 2.52 13.71
N ARG A 99 3.43 1.22 14.04
CA ARG A 99 2.30 0.32 13.86
C ARG A 99 1.10 0.75 14.70
N ALA A 100 1.31 1.01 15.99
CA ALA A 100 0.28 1.38 16.96
C ALA A 100 0.01 2.90 17.03
N ALA A 101 0.84 3.72 16.40
CA ALA A 101 0.78 5.16 16.51
C ALA A 101 -0.40 5.74 15.72
N GLY A 102 -1.36 6.32 16.44
CA GLY A 102 -2.47 7.08 15.87
C GLY A 102 -3.37 6.29 14.93
N ASP A 103 -4.34 7.00 14.37
CA ASP A 103 -5.34 6.41 13.49
C ASP A 103 -4.82 6.26 12.04
N ASN A 104 -5.31 5.22 11.37
CA ASN A 104 -5.07 4.95 9.96
C ASN A 104 -6.29 5.37 9.11
N ASP A 105 -6.09 6.15 8.06
CA ASP A 105 -7.14 6.47 7.09
C ASP A 105 -7.28 5.36 6.02
N LEU A 106 -6.21 4.60 5.78
CA LEU A 106 -6.19 3.46 4.87
C LEU A 106 -5.23 2.37 5.38
N VAL A 107 -5.70 1.14 5.35
CA VAL A 107 -4.90 -0.07 5.56
C VAL A 107 -4.93 -0.90 4.28
N LEU A 108 -3.76 -1.23 3.76
CA LEU A 108 -3.57 -2.03 2.55
C LEU A 108 -2.63 -3.19 2.84
N LYS A 109 -3.09 -4.42 2.62
CA LYS A 109 -2.32 -5.65 2.77
C LYS A 109 -2.08 -6.29 1.40
N ALA A 110 -0.88 -6.78 1.14
CA ALA A 110 -0.55 -7.51 -0.08
C ALA A 110 0.49 -8.58 0.24
N GLU A 111 0.37 -9.76 -0.36
CA GLU A 111 1.36 -10.83 -0.13
C GLU A 111 2.66 -10.55 -0.87
N GLU A 112 2.58 -9.87 -2.02
CA GLU A 112 3.76 -9.53 -2.81
C GLU A 112 3.53 -8.19 -3.52
N ILE A 113 4.54 -7.32 -3.49
CA ILE A 113 4.58 -6.06 -4.24
C ILE A 113 5.87 -6.04 -5.06
N GLU A 114 5.72 -5.92 -6.38
CA GLU A 114 6.84 -5.83 -7.31
C GLU A 114 6.82 -4.50 -8.07
N ARG A 115 7.98 -3.89 -8.27
CA ARG A 115 8.14 -2.78 -9.23
C ARG A 115 8.48 -3.34 -10.60
N ILE A 116 7.58 -3.15 -11.56
CA ILE A 116 7.73 -3.62 -12.94
C ILE A 116 8.20 -2.52 -13.91
N ALA A 117 8.12 -1.25 -13.52
CA ALA A 117 8.68 -0.11 -14.25
C ALA A 117 8.91 1.08 -13.30
N ARG A 118 9.57 2.15 -13.77
CA ARG A 118 9.96 3.33 -12.97
C ARG A 118 8.87 3.85 -12.01
N SER A 119 7.61 3.86 -12.45
CA SER A 119 6.45 4.32 -11.66
C SER A 119 5.26 3.38 -11.77
N ARG A 120 5.52 2.06 -11.87
CA ARG A 120 4.47 1.04 -12.00
C ARG A 120 4.78 -0.16 -11.12
N PHE A 121 3.81 -0.51 -10.30
CA PHE A 121 3.90 -1.58 -9.31
C PHE A 121 2.77 -2.58 -9.54
N VAL A 122 3.04 -3.83 -9.20
CA VAL A 122 2.04 -4.90 -9.16
C VAL A 122 1.98 -5.43 -7.75
N ALA A 123 0.81 -5.33 -7.12
CA ALA A 123 0.52 -5.98 -5.85
C ALA A 123 -0.32 -7.24 -6.09
N LYS A 124 0.03 -8.37 -5.46
CA LYS A 124 -0.71 -9.64 -5.55
C LYS A 124 -1.46 -9.91 -4.25
N ARG A 125 -2.67 -10.47 -4.37
CA ARG A 125 -3.58 -10.78 -3.24
C ARG A 125 -3.75 -9.57 -2.32
N LEU A 126 -4.17 -8.47 -2.93
CA LEU A 126 -4.40 -7.20 -2.26
C LEU A 126 -5.68 -7.26 -1.41
N GLU A 127 -5.66 -6.69 -0.22
CA GLU A 127 -6.85 -6.34 0.55
C GLU A 127 -6.71 -4.91 1.07
N MET A 128 -7.74 -4.09 0.91
CA MET A 128 -7.75 -2.71 1.42
C MET A 128 -9.01 -2.39 2.22
N THR A 129 -8.89 -1.49 3.19
CA THR A 129 -9.99 -0.99 4.00
C THR A 129 -9.62 0.38 4.59
N SER A 130 -10.60 1.26 4.79
CA SER A 130 -10.44 2.48 5.59
C SER A 130 -10.81 2.26 7.07
N CYS A 131 -11.16 1.03 7.44
CA CYS A 131 -11.51 0.69 8.82
C CYS A 131 -10.23 0.51 9.62
N ASP A 132 -10.11 1.29 10.70
CA ASP A 132 -8.98 1.24 11.61
C ASP A 132 -9.40 0.61 12.94
N CYS A 133 -9.52 -0.72 12.96
CA CYS A 133 -9.89 -1.45 14.17
C CYS A 133 -8.80 -2.40 14.66
N GLY A 134 -7.57 -2.26 14.14
CA GLY A 134 -6.42 -3.11 14.47
C GLY A 134 -6.40 -4.44 13.71
N GLU A 135 -5.50 -5.34 14.11
CA GLU A 135 -5.35 -6.65 13.46
C GLU A 135 -6.36 -7.70 13.90
N ASP A 136 -6.85 -7.59 15.14
CA ASP A 136 -7.73 -8.58 15.76
C ASP A 136 -9.22 -8.37 15.44
N CYS A 137 -9.54 -7.29 14.71
CA CYS A 137 -10.90 -6.99 14.31
C CYS A 137 -11.18 -7.46 12.87
N LYS A 138 -12.45 -7.74 12.60
CA LYS A 138 -12.95 -7.80 11.22
C LYS A 138 -13.40 -6.40 10.81
N PRO A 139 -12.82 -5.82 9.74
CA PRO A 139 -13.24 -4.50 9.29
C PRO A 139 -14.71 -4.56 8.85
N ASP A 140 -15.42 -3.44 9.03
CA ASP A 140 -16.82 -3.33 8.58
C ASP A 140 -16.95 -3.64 7.10
N TRP A 141 -15.96 -3.19 6.31
CA TRP A 141 -15.84 -3.48 4.91
C TRP A 141 -14.38 -3.73 4.51
N SER A 142 -14.18 -4.51 3.44
CA SER A 142 -12.88 -4.59 2.77
C SER A 142 -13.03 -4.86 1.27
N LEU A 143 -12.02 -4.49 0.50
CA LEU A 143 -11.94 -4.77 -0.92
C LEU A 143 -10.72 -5.65 -1.18
N ARG A 144 -10.95 -6.91 -1.57
CA ARG A 144 -9.87 -7.86 -1.88
C ARG A 144 -9.77 -8.08 -3.38
N ALA A 145 -8.58 -8.00 -3.95
CA ALA A 145 -8.34 -8.24 -5.36
C ALA A 145 -7.23 -9.28 -5.56
N SER A 146 -7.32 -10.02 -6.68
CA SER A 146 -6.28 -10.99 -7.05
C SER A 146 -4.94 -10.31 -7.38
N SER A 147 -5.00 -9.16 -8.05
CA SER A 147 -3.85 -8.32 -8.34
C SER A 147 -4.28 -6.87 -8.50
N ALA A 148 -3.35 -5.93 -8.27
CA ALA A 148 -3.53 -4.52 -8.59
C ALA A 148 -2.32 -3.98 -9.36
N ASP A 149 -2.58 -3.33 -10.49
CA ASP A 149 -1.59 -2.56 -11.26
C ASP A 149 -1.67 -1.09 -10.80
N ILE A 150 -0.63 -0.65 -10.11
CA ILE A 150 -0.59 0.61 -9.39
C ILE A 150 0.41 1.55 -10.06
N LYS A 151 -0.08 2.74 -10.42
CA LYS A 151 0.71 3.89 -10.81
C LYS A 151 0.49 5.00 -9.75
N PRO A 152 1.41 5.16 -8.79
CA PRO A 152 1.26 6.14 -7.72
C PRO A 152 0.98 7.56 -8.26
N GLY A 153 0.07 8.27 -7.62
CA GLY A 153 -0.37 9.61 -8.04
C GLY A 153 -1.25 9.65 -9.29
N GLU A 154 -1.54 8.51 -9.91
CA GLU A 154 -2.38 8.43 -11.13
C GLU A 154 -3.57 7.49 -10.92
N ARG A 155 -3.32 6.18 -10.80
CA ARG A 155 -4.38 5.17 -10.77
C ARG A 155 -3.94 3.84 -10.18
N ALA A 156 -4.92 3.05 -9.74
CA ALA A 156 -4.80 1.60 -9.55
C ALA A 156 -5.87 0.88 -10.39
N ILE A 157 -5.51 -0.25 -11.00
CA ILE A 157 -6.47 -1.15 -11.65
C ILE A 157 -6.44 -2.49 -10.92
N LEU A 158 -7.54 -2.83 -10.27
CA LEU A 158 -7.71 -4.06 -9.52
C LEU A 158 -8.33 -5.12 -10.43
N ARG A 159 -7.81 -6.35 -10.39
CA ARG A 159 -8.38 -7.51 -11.10
C ARG A 159 -9.13 -8.42 -10.15
N TRP A 160 -10.32 -8.81 -10.55
CA TRP A 160 -11.25 -9.59 -9.73
C TRP A 160 -11.44 -9.02 -8.32
N PRO A 161 -11.64 -7.70 -8.13
CA PRO A 161 -11.93 -7.16 -6.82
C PRO A 161 -13.28 -7.67 -6.31
N THR A 162 -13.29 -8.08 -5.05
CA THR A 162 -14.48 -8.51 -4.32
C THR A 162 -14.65 -7.64 -3.08
N PHE A 163 -15.74 -6.88 -3.06
CA PHE A 163 -16.19 -6.11 -1.92
C PHE A 163 -16.79 -7.04 -0.87
N ARG A 164 -16.34 -6.89 0.38
CA ARG A 164 -16.74 -7.70 1.53
C ARG A 164 -17.32 -6.80 2.60
N VAL A 165 -18.33 -7.30 3.30
CA VAL A 165 -18.89 -6.69 4.52
C VAL A 165 -18.69 -7.68 5.65
N LYS A 166 -18.00 -7.27 6.73
CA LYS A 166 -17.61 -8.15 7.85
C LYS A 166 -16.97 -9.47 7.41
N GLY A 167 -16.19 -9.42 6.32
CA GLY A 167 -15.50 -10.58 5.71
C GLY A 167 -16.34 -11.41 4.74
N VAL A 168 -17.65 -11.18 4.63
CA VAL A 168 -18.54 -11.89 3.70
C VAL A 168 -18.51 -11.21 2.32
N PRO A 169 -18.21 -11.93 1.22
CA PRO A 169 -18.19 -11.35 -0.12
C PRO A 169 -19.61 -10.99 -0.59
N VAL A 170 -19.81 -9.73 -1.01
CA VAL A 170 -21.12 -9.21 -1.43
C VAL A 170 -21.15 -8.87 -2.92
N LEU A 171 -20.09 -8.25 -3.45
CA LEU A 171 -20.00 -7.86 -4.86
C LEU A 171 -18.62 -8.20 -5.43
N ALA A 172 -18.56 -8.75 -6.63
CA ALA A 172 -17.33 -9.00 -7.34
C ALA A 172 -17.38 -8.37 -8.74
N PHE A 173 -16.27 -7.77 -9.16
CA PHE A 173 -16.14 -7.14 -10.48
C PHE A 173 -14.97 -7.78 -11.22
N PRO A 174 -14.96 -7.85 -12.56
CA PRO A 174 -13.81 -8.37 -13.32
C PRO A 174 -12.61 -7.42 -13.23
N ALA A 175 -12.87 -6.11 -13.24
CA ALA A 175 -11.86 -5.08 -13.03
C ALA A 175 -12.48 -3.85 -12.35
N LEU A 176 -11.70 -3.15 -11.53
CA LEU A 176 -12.07 -1.87 -10.93
C LEU A 176 -10.93 -0.86 -11.12
N TYR A 177 -11.26 0.31 -11.67
CA TYR A 177 -10.35 1.44 -11.76
C TYR A 177 -10.52 2.31 -10.51
N LEU A 178 -9.42 2.60 -9.82
CA LEU A 178 -9.37 3.53 -8.70
C LEU A 178 -8.45 4.70 -9.07
N PRO A 179 -8.93 5.95 -9.09
CA PRO A 179 -8.03 7.10 -9.20
C PRO A 179 -7.20 7.24 -7.92
N LEU A 180 -5.89 7.46 -8.05
CA LEU A 180 -4.99 7.75 -6.93
C LEU A 180 -4.56 9.22 -6.88
N SER A 181 -5.18 10.05 -7.73
CA SER A 181 -5.07 11.50 -7.75
C SER A 181 -6.31 12.12 -7.11
N ASP A 182 -6.18 13.31 -6.54
CA ASP A 182 -7.20 13.99 -5.74
C ASP A 182 -8.62 14.03 -6.35
N ARG A 183 -8.76 14.19 -7.68
CA ARG A 183 -10.07 14.29 -8.32
C ARG A 183 -10.06 13.89 -9.79
N ARG A 184 -10.86 12.88 -10.17
CA ARG A 184 -11.05 12.42 -11.56
C ARG A 184 -12.50 11.99 -11.80
N SER A 185 -13.01 12.24 -13.00
CA SER A 185 -14.23 11.61 -13.50
C SER A 185 -14.10 10.08 -13.44
N GLY A 186 -15.15 9.38 -13.03
CA GLY A 186 -15.12 7.93 -12.87
C GLY A 186 -16.48 7.33 -12.51
N LEU A 187 -16.57 6.01 -12.65
CA LEU A 187 -17.73 5.24 -12.18
C LEU A 187 -17.68 5.16 -10.65
N LEU A 188 -18.80 5.47 -9.99
CA LEU A 188 -18.96 5.22 -8.56
C LEU A 188 -19.55 3.83 -8.33
N MET A 189 -19.66 3.43 -7.07
CA MET A 189 -20.30 2.16 -6.72
C MET A 189 -21.76 2.13 -7.22
N PRO A 190 -22.18 1.04 -7.90
CA PRO A 190 -23.55 0.92 -8.39
C PRO A 190 -24.52 0.80 -7.22
N GLN A 191 -25.73 1.34 -7.41
CA GLN A 191 -26.84 1.20 -6.48
C GLN A 191 -27.78 0.12 -6.98
N LEU A 192 -28.10 -0.84 -6.10
CA LEU A 192 -29.06 -1.90 -6.38
C LEU A 192 -30.41 -1.53 -5.77
N SER A 193 -31.47 -1.62 -6.56
CA SER A 193 -32.84 -1.35 -6.14
C SER A 193 -33.72 -2.56 -6.42
N PHE A 194 -34.63 -2.88 -5.50
CA PHE A 194 -35.57 -3.99 -5.62
C PHE A 194 -37.04 -3.53 -5.65
N LYS A 195 -37.30 -2.22 -5.74
CA LYS A 195 -38.66 -1.68 -5.57
C LYS A 195 -39.65 -2.14 -6.65
N ASN A 196 -39.19 -2.37 -7.89
CA ASN A 196 -40.02 -2.76 -9.04
C ASN A 196 -39.39 -3.90 -9.87
N GLY A 197 -38.63 -4.81 -9.23
CA GLY A 197 -37.70 -5.72 -9.90
C GLY A 197 -36.24 -5.36 -9.59
N LEU A 198 -35.28 -6.12 -10.13
CA LEU A 198 -33.85 -5.84 -9.97
C LEU A 198 -33.43 -4.67 -10.86
N GLY A 199 -33.34 -3.48 -10.26
CA GLY A 199 -32.75 -2.30 -10.90
C GLY A 199 -31.30 -2.11 -10.49
N ILE A 200 -30.46 -1.71 -11.46
CA ILE A 200 -29.08 -1.29 -11.22
C ILE A 200 -28.87 0.13 -11.74
N ASP A 201 -28.52 1.03 -10.84
CA ASP A 201 -28.12 2.40 -11.17
C ASP A 201 -26.60 2.49 -11.08
N GLN A 202 -25.96 2.91 -12.16
CA GLN A 202 -24.51 3.10 -12.25
C GLN A 202 -24.22 4.61 -12.24
N PRO A 203 -23.78 5.19 -11.12
CA PRO A 203 -23.41 6.60 -11.09
C PRO A 203 -22.09 6.82 -11.84
N LEU A 204 -22.06 7.87 -12.66
CA LEU A 204 -20.89 8.38 -13.36
C LEU A 204 -20.59 9.78 -12.82
N PHE A 205 -19.53 9.88 -12.03
CA PHE A 205 -19.00 11.16 -11.55
C PHE A 205 -18.17 11.81 -12.66
N ILE A 206 -18.41 13.09 -12.93
CA ILE A 206 -17.75 13.88 -13.96
C ILE A 206 -17.25 15.17 -13.34
N THR A 207 -15.94 15.41 -13.39
CA THR A 207 -15.34 16.68 -13.00
C THR A 207 -15.46 17.70 -14.13
N LEU A 208 -16.01 18.88 -13.85
CA LEU A 208 -16.18 20.00 -14.78
C LEU A 208 -15.25 21.17 -14.41
N GLY A 209 -13.96 20.87 -14.24
CA GLY A 209 -12.94 21.81 -13.77
C GLY A 209 -12.65 21.69 -12.27
N GLU A 210 -12.03 22.72 -11.68
CA GLU A 210 -11.56 22.69 -10.29
C GLU A 210 -12.66 22.85 -9.25
N SER A 211 -13.80 23.45 -9.59
CA SER A 211 -14.85 23.80 -8.60
C SER A 211 -16.22 23.20 -8.89
N TYR A 212 -16.41 22.54 -10.04
CA TYR A 212 -17.70 21.98 -10.45
C TYR A 212 -17.60 20.50 -10.75
N ASP A 213 -18.64 19.76 -10.38
CA ASP A 213 -18.81 18.36 -10.76
C ASP A 213 -20.28 18.05 -11.06
N LEU A 214 -20.48 16.89 -11.68
CA LEU A 214 -21.77 16.34 -12.06
C LEU A 214 -21.75 14.84 -11.79
N THR A 215 -22.80 14.31 -11.17
CA THR A 215 -23.00 12.86 -11.08
C THR A 215 -24.22 12.46 -11.91
N LEU A 216 -23.98 11.71 -12.98
CA LEU A 216 -25.02 11.17 -13.85
C LEU A 216 -25.40 9.76 -13.38
N MET A 217 -26.69 9.52 -13.13
CA MET A 217 -27.19 8.18 -12.78
C MET A 217 -27.61 7.45 -14.06
N LEU A 218 -26.88 6.40 -14.43
CA LEU A 218 -27.22 5.54 -15.56
C LEU A 218 -27.98 4.31 -15.05
N GLY A 219 -29.31 4.31 -15.15
CA GLY A 219 -30.16 3.23 -14.64
C GLY A 219 -30.55 2.21 -15.71
N ALA A 220 -30.50 0.92 -15.35
CA ALA A 220 -31.20 -0.15 -16.05
C ALA A 220 -32.25 -0.75 -15.08
N ARG A 221 -33.50 -0.85 -15.52
CA ARG A 221 -34.64 -1.37 -14.76
C ARG A 221 -35.02 -2.77 -15.20
#